data_AF-A0A1I6HGH2-F1
#
_entry.id   AF-A0A1I6HGH2-F1
#
_cell.length_a   1.000
_cell.length_b   1.000
_cell.length_c   1.000
_cell.angle_alpha   90.00
_cell.angle_beta   90.00
_cell.angle_gamma   90.00
#
_symmetry.space_group_name_H-M   'P 1'
#
loop_
_entity.id
_entity.type
_entity.pdbx_description
1 polymer ?
#
loop_
_entity_poly.entity_id
_entity_poly.type
_entity_poly.pdbx_seq_one_letter_code
_entity_poly.pdbx_strand_id
1 'polypeptide(L)'
;MSAEAATDAGSAQRGRTTLTAQALRRLATGLVADASGASAREVAVRWEDARGGLHAAVTVPLVQGRAPEGTLAEQGAELRAALTAGMADLAGRRVDGVDLRYSGVRRVERRRVR
;
A
#
# COMPACT_ATOMS: atom_id res chain seq x y z
N MET A 1 8.53 -10.21 43.99
CA MET A 1 9.53 -9.43 43.24
C MET A 1 9.45 -9.82 41.79
N SER A 2 8.88 -8.96 40.94
CA SER A 2 8.99 -9.07 39.48
C SER A 2 9.10 -7.64 38.95
N ALA A 3 10.25 -7.33 38.35
CA ALA A 3 10.55 -6.04 37.79
C ALA A 3 9.99 -5.96 36.36
N GLU A 4 9.09 -5.01 36.11
CA GLU A 4 8.76 -4.57 34.76
C GLU A 4 10.00 -3.91 34.16
N ALA A 5 10.54 -4.50 33.10
CA ALA A 5 11.55 -3.86 32.28
C ALA A 5 10.87 -2.67 31.57
N ALA A 6 11.08 -1.48 32.11
CA ALA A 6 10.76 -0.25 31.41
C ALA A 6 11.63 -0.19 30.15
N THR A 7 11.02 -0.47 29.01
CA THR A 7 11.62 -0.20 27.71
C THR A 7 11.92 1.28 27.66
N ASP A 8 13.20 1.65 27.73
CA ASP A 8 13.67 3.01 27.49
C ASP A 8 13.29 3.36 26.05
N ALA A 9 12.11 3.97 25.90
CA ALA A 9 11.68 4.58 24.67
C ALA A 9 12.61 5.77 24.46
N GLY A 10 13.75 5.50 23.82
CA GLY A 10 14.79 6.47 23.51
C GLY A 10 14.17 7.79 23.13
N SER A 11 14.58 8.83 23.85
CA SER A 11 14.03 10.18 23.81
C SER A 11 13.47 10.54 22.44
N ALA A 12 12.13 10.62 22.33
CA ALA A 12 11.46 10.97 21.08
C ALA A 12 11.96 12.34 20.61
N GLN A 13 12.88 12.34 19.64
CA GLN A 13 13.50 13.55 19.14
C GLN A 13 12.41 14.37 18.44
N ARG A 14 12.04 15.50 19.04
CA ARG A 14 11.04 16.41 18.48
C ARG A 14 11.62 17.06 17.22
N GLY A 15 11.17 16.58 16.06
CA GLY A 15 11.52 17.10 14.75
C GLY A 15 10.28 17.19 13.85
N ARG A 16 10.34 18.02 12.81
CA ARG A 16 9.31 18.07 11.76
C ARG A 16 9.80 17.27 10.56
N THR A 17 9.12 16.19 10.23
CA THR A 17 9.36 15.43 8.99
C THR A 17 8.43 15.96 7.90
N THR A 18 9.01 16.41 6.79
CA THR A 18 8.24 16.84 5.61
C THR A 18 8.29 15.76 4.55
N LEU A 19 7.12 15.22 4.19
CA LEU A 19 6.99 14.26 3.09
C LEU A 19 6.60 15.00 1.81
N THR A 20 7.36 14.79 0.73
CA THR A 20 7.03 15.36 -0.58
C THR A 20 5.93 14.54 -1.26
N ALA A 21 5.21 15.14 -2.21
CA ALA A 21 4.27 14.40 -3.06
C ALA A 21 4.91 13.18 -3.74
N GLN A 22 6.18 13.32 -4.15
CA GLN A 22 6.97 12.23 -4.72
C GLN A 22 7.22 11.10 -3.72
N ALA A 23 7.51 11.43 -2.45
CA ALA A 23 7.70 10.45 -1.40
C ALA A 23 6.38 9.70 -1.10
N LEU A 24 5.26 10.44 -1.00
CA LEU A 24 3.93 9.83 -0.83
C LEU A 24 3.57 8.92 -2.00
N ARG A 25 3.89 9.30 -3.24
CA ARG A 25 3.69 8.44 -4.41
C ARG A 25 4.49 7.14 -4.31
N ARG A 26 5.79 7.23 -3.95
CA ARG A 26 6.65 6.05 -3.80
C ARG A 26 6.18 5.11 -2.70
N LEU A 27 5.76 5.66 -1.56
CA LEU A 27 5.19 4.89 -0.47
C LEU A 27 3.94 4.12 -0.92
N ALA A 28 3.01 4.81 -1.57
CA ALA A 28 1.80 4.22 -2.12
C ALA A 28 2.08 3.12 -3.13
N THR A 29 3.04 3.36 -4.04
CA THR A 29 3.49 2.34 -5.01
C THR A 29 4.00 1.08 -4.31
N GLY A 30 4.78 1.22 -3.24
CA GLY A 30 5.25 0.10 -2.43
C GLY A 30 4.11 -0.67 -1.78
N LEU A 31 3.22 0.04 -1.05
CA LEU A 31 2.05 -0.56 -0.40
C LEU A 31 1.17 -1.33 -1.39
N VAL A 32 0.91 -0.76 -2.57
CA VAL A 32 0.11 -1.40 -3.62
C VAL A 32 0.84 -2.62 -4.21
N ALA A 33 2.14 -2.53 -4.46
CA ALA A 33 2.93 -3.64 -4.97
C ALA A 33 2.93 -4.82 -3.98
N ASP A 34 3.12 -4.54 -2.70
CA ASP A 34 3.14 -5.56 -1.64
C ASP A 34 1.78 -6.24 -1.48
N ALA A 35 0.70 -5.46 -1.45
CA ALA A 35 -0.66 -5.98 -1.32
C ALA A 35 -1.16 -6.74 -2.57
N SER A 36 -0.75 -6.33 -3.77
CA SER A 36 -1.18 -6.96 -5.03
C SER A 36 -0.27 -8.10 -5.50
N GLY A 37 0.94 -8.20 -4.96
CA GLY A 37 2.00 -9.07 -5.48
C GLY A 37 2.54 -8.65 -6.85
N ALA A 38 2.13 -7.49 -7.38
CA ALA A 38 2.65 -6.94 -8.63
C ALA A 38 4.04 -6.32 -8.43
N SER A 39 4.82 -6.20 -9.51
CA SER A 39 6.04 -5.40 -9.42
C SER A 39 5.70 -3.93 -9.23
N ALA A 40 6.43 -3.23 -8.34
CA ALA A 40 6.33 -1.79 -8.20
C ALA A 40 6.52 -1.01 -9.52
N ARG A 41 7.20 -1.60 -10.51
CA ARG A 41 7.39 -1.01 -11.86
C ARG A 41 6.12 -1.00 -12.70
N GLU A 42 5.17 -1.89 -12.40
CA GLU A 42 3.90 -2.04 -13.12
C GLU A 42 2.75 -1.30 -12.41
N VAL A 43 3.03 -0.77 -11.22
CA VAL A 43 2.08 0.00 -10.41
C VAL A 43 2.23 1.48 -10.73
N ALA A 44 1.13 2.12 -11.12
CA ALA A 44 1.05 3.56 -11.26
C ALA A 44 0.08 4.13 -10.22
N VAL A 45 0.54 5.12 -9.46
CA VAL A 45 -0.28 5.85 -8.47
C VAL A 45 -0.25 7.34 -8.77
N ARG A 46 -1.42 7.97 -8.77
CA ARG A 46 -1.58 9.42 -8.79
C ARG A 46 -2.38 9.85 -7.57
N TRP A 47 -1.99 10.99 -7.03
CA TRP A 47 -2.63 11.60 -5.88
C TRP A 47 -3.35 12.87 -6.31
N GLU A 48 -4.57 13.04 -5.83
CA GLU A 48 -5.34 14.27 -5.92
C GLU A 48 -5.67 14.71 -4.49
N ASP A 49 -5.52 16.02 -4.22
CA ASP A 49 -5.96 16.58 -2.94
C ASP A 49 -7.48 16.78 -2.98
N ALA A 50 -8.15 16.21 -2.01
CA ALA A 50 -9.60 16.26 -1.84
C ALA A 50 -9.91 16.99 -0.53
N ARG A 51 -9.77 18.33 -0.54
CA ARG A 51 -10.07 19.21 0.61
C ARG A 51 -9.29 18.83 1.88
N GLY A 52 -8.02 18.45 1.74
CA GLY A 52 -7.15 18.10 2.86
C GLY A 52 -7.00 16.59 3.11
N GLY A 53 -7.86 15.76 2.49
CA GLY A 53 -7.64 14.32 2.34
C GLY A 53 -7.02 13.97 1.00
N LEU A 54 -6.53 12.73 0.86
CA LEU A 54 -5.95 12.25 -0.39
C LEU A 54 -6.92 11.33 -1.13
N HIS A 55 -7.03 11.54 -2.44
CA HIS A 55 -7.69 10.62 -3.35
C HIS A 55 -6.65 9.93 -4.24
N ALA A 56 -6.67 8.60 -4.29
CA ALA A 56 -5.69 7.82 -5.05
C ALA A 56 -6.32 7.32 -6.36
N ALA A 57 -5.67 7.57 -7.49
CA ALA A 57 -5.93 6.84 -8.73
C ALA A 57 -4.81 5.81 -8.93
N VAL A 58 -5.15 4.53 -8.86
CA VAL A 58 -4.21 3.41 -8.84
C VAL A 58 -4.46 2.52 -10.06
N THR A 59 -3.39 2.23 -10.80
CA THR A 59 -3.39 1.28 -11.91
C THR A 59 -2.40 0.15 -11.61
N VAL A 60 -2.87 -1.10 -11.66
CA VAL A 60 -2.11 -2.29 -11.26
C VAL A 60 -2.52 -3.49 -12.12
N PRO A 61 -1.61 -4.40 -12.52
CA PRO A 61 -2.00 -5.64 -13.16
C PRO A 61 -2.67 -6.58 -12.16
N LEU A 62 -3.63 -7.38 -12.62
CA LEU A 62 -4.19 -8.48 -11.85
C LEU A 62 -3.22 -9.66 -11.85
N VAL A 63 -2.63 -9.99 -10.71
CA VAL A 63 -1.72 -11.13 -10.59
C VAL A 63 -2.51 -12.41 -10.30
N GLN A 64 -2.45 -13.38 -11.22
CA GLN A 64 -3.06 -14.72 -11.08
C GLN A 64 -1.96 -15.76 -10.90
N GLY A 65 -1.98 -16.51 -9.79
CA GLY A 65 -0.89 -17.48 -9.49
C GLY A 65 -1.08 -18.39 -8.27
N ARG A 66 -2.01 -18.02 -7.38
CA ARG A 66 -2.66 -18.92 -6.42
C ARG A 66 -4.12 -18.99 -6.83
N ALA A 67 -4.84 -20.09 -6.56
CA ALA A 67 -6.29 -20.09 -6.68
C ALA A 67 -6.79 -18.80 -6.03
N PRO A 68 -7.55 -17.94 -6.75
CA PRO A 68 -7.87 -16.63 -6.23
C PRO A 68 -8.62 -16.84 -4.92
N GLU A 69 -8.06 -16.40 -3.80
CA GLU A 69 -8.69 -16.50 -2.47
C GLU A 69 -9.89 -15.54 -2.33
N GLY A 70 -10.47 -15.10 -3.45
CA GLY A 70 -11.58 -14.16 -3.52
C GLY A 70 -11.87 -13.69 -4.94
N THR A 71 -12.99 -13.02 -5.08
CA THR A 71 -13.45 -12.30 -6.27
C THR A 71 -12.60 -11.05 -6.54
N LEU A 72 -12.69 -10.49 -7.75
CA LEU A 72 -12.05 -9.21 -8.07
C LEU A 72 -12.51 -8.07 -7.16
N ALA A 73 -13.76 -8.12 -6.69
CA ALA A 73 -14.30 -7.12 -5.78
C ALA A 73 -13.62 -7.20 -4.40
N GLU A 74 -13.43 -8.41 -3.87
CA GLU A 74 -12.73 -8.66 -2.61
C GLU A 74 -11.26 -8.26 -2.70
N GLN A 75 -10.56 -8.66 -3.76
CA GLN A 75 -9.17 -8.23 -4.00
C GLN A 75 -9.04 -6.71 -4.11
N GLY A 76 -9.99 -6.06 -4.77
CA GLY A 76 -10.05 -4.61 -4.84
C GLY A 76 -10.31 -4.00 -3.46
N ALA A 77 -11.20 -4.56 -2.66
CA ALA A 77 -11.49 -4.08 -1.30
C ALA A 77 -10.27 -4.22 -0.37
N GLU A 78 -9.59 -5.36 -0.42
CA GLU A 78 -8.35 -5.61 0.34
C GLU A 78 -7.26 -4.61 -0.06
N LEU A 79 -7.06 -4.38 -1.35
CA LEU A 79 -6.06 -3.42 -1.82
C LEU A 79 -6.37 -1.99 -1.38
N ARG A 80 -7.64 -1.58 -1.41
CA ARG A 80 -8.08 -0.26 -0.89
C ARG A 80 -7.83 -0.15 0.60
N ALA A 81 -8.15 -1.20 1.37
CA ALA A 81 -7.95 -1.24 2.81
C ALA A 81 -6.45 -1.15 3.15
N ALA A 82 -5.61 -1.93 2.47
CA ALA A 82 -4.16 -1.94 2.67
C ALA A 82 -3.52 -0.57 2.37
N LEU A 83 -3.91 0.08 1.26
CA LEU A 83 -3.41 1.41 0.94
C LEU A 83 -3.87 2.46 1.96
N THR A 84 -5.14 2.42 2.37
CA THR A 84 -5.71 3.38 3.33
C THR A 84 -5.05 3.24 4.70
N ALA A 85 -4.94 2.02 5.21
CA ALA A 85 -4.28 1.74 6.48
C ALA A 85 -2.78 2.09 6.43
N GLY A 86 -2.06 1.63 5.40
CA GLY A 86 -0.62 1.90 5.28
C GLY A 86 -0.28 3.38 5.16
N MET A 87 -1.11 4.19 4.49
CA MET A 87 -0.92 5.65 4.42
C MET A 87 -1.21 6.34 5.76
N ALA A 88 -2.19 5.85 6.52
CA ALA A 88 -2.45 6.36 7.87
C ALA A 88 -1.29 6.02 8.80
N ASP A 89 -0.83 4.77 8.79
CA ASP A 89 0.19 4.27 9.71
C ASP A 89 1.59 4.82 9.40
N LEU A 90 1.98 4.87 8.13
CA LEU A 90 3.35 5.21 7.73
C LEU A 90 3.54 6.69 7.40
N ALA A 91 2.50 7.37 6.93
CA ALA A 91 2.58 8.78 6.54
C ALA A 91 1.72 9.72 7.39
N GLY A 92 0.88 9.20 8.30
CA GLY A 92 -0.07 10.02 9.06
C GLY A 92 -1.06 10.75 8.15
N ARG A 93 -1.37 10.18 6.97
CA ARG A 93 -2.22 10.82 5.96
C ARG A 93 -3.54 10.06 5.80
N ARG A 94 -4.63 10.82 5.78
CA ARG A 94 -5.97 10.29 5.46
C ARG A 94 -6.12 10.13 3.95
N VAL A 95 -6.57 8.95 3.54
CA VAL A 95 -7.00 8.64 2.17
C VAL A 95 -8.52 8.50 2.19
N ASP A 96 -9.22 9.38 1.47
CA ASP A 96 -10.69 9.44 1.47
C ASP A 96 -11.31 8.60 0.35
N GLY A 97 -10.53 8.27 -0.68
CA GLY A 97 -10.98 7.43 -1.78
C GLY A 97 -9.85 6.85 -2.61
N VAL A 98 -10.13 5.72 -3.24
CA VAL A 98 -9.19 4.96 -4.06
C VAL A 98 -9.91 4.40 -5.29
N ASP A 99 -9.58 4.99 -6.43
CA ASP A 99 -9.96 4.49 -7.74
C ASP A 99 -8.97 3.41 -8.19
N LEU A 100 -9.48 2.20 -8.38
CA LEU A 100 -8.69 1.06 -8.82
C LEU A 100 -8.99 0.73 -10.28
N ARG A 101 -7.94 0.66 -11.09
CA ARG A 101 -7.99 0.19 -12.48
C ARG A 101 -7.04 -0.98 -12.69
N TYR A 102 -7.56 -2.09 -13.17
CA TYR A 102 -6.73 -3.20 -13.62
C TYR A 102 -6.24 -2.96 -15.05
N SER A 103 -4.93 -2.99 -15.27
CA SER A 103 -4.32 -2.74 -16.60
C SER A 103 -4.22 -4.00 -17.48
N GLY A 104 -4.30 -5.18 -16.89
CA GLY A 104 -4.17 -6.46 -17.56
C GLY A 104 -4.07 -7.61 -16.56
N VAL A 105 -3.76 -8.81 -17.04
CA VAL A 105 -3.60 -10.00 -16.20
C VAL A 105 -2.17 -10.52 -16.33
N ARG A 106 -1.52 -10.79 -15.20
CA ARG A 106 -0.20 -11.41 -15.13
C ARG A 106 -0.32 -12.80 -14.53
N ARG A 107 0.05 -13.82 -15.29
CA ARG A 107 0.12 -15.20 -14.77
C ARG A 107 1.50 -15.47 -14.18
N VAL A 108 1.53 -15.89 -12.92
CA VAL A 108 2.76 -16.34 -12.27
C VAL A 108 2.92 -17.83 -12.58
N GLU A 109 3.67 -18.15 -13.62
CA GLU A 109 4.03 -19.54 -13.91
C GLU A 109 5.03 -20.02 -12.84
N ARG A 110 4.63 -21.00 -12.02
CA ARG A 110 5.58 -21.68 -11.13
C ARG A 110 6.48 -22.57 -12.00
N ARG A 111 7.78 -22.22 -12.06
CA ARG A 111 8.81 -23.11 -12.61
C ARG A 111 8.83 -24.39 -11.77
N ARG A 112 8.28 -25.49 -12.28
CA ARG A 112 8.42 -26.81 -11.66
C ARG A 112 9.88 -27.23 -11.79
N VAL A 113 10.58 -27.32 -10.65
CA VAL A 113 11.90 -27.96 -10.58
C VAL A 113 11.66 -29.47 -10.60
N ARG A 114 12.32 -30.19 -11.50
CA ARG A 114 12.34 -31.66 -11.56
C ARG A 114 13.53 -32.19 -10.79
#